data_AF-G9XPL9-F1
#
_entry.id   AF-G9XPL9-F1
#
_cell.length_a   1.000
_cell.length_b   1.000
_cell.length_c   1.000
_cell.angle_alpha   90.00
_cell.angle_beta   90.00
_cell.angle_gamma   90.00
#
_symmetry.space_group_name_H-M   'P 1'
#
loop_
_entity.id
_entity.type
_entity.pdbx_description
1 polymer ?
#
loop_
_entity_poly.entity_id
_entity_poly.type
_entity_poly.pdbx_seq_one_letter_code
_entity_poly.pdbx_strand_id
1 'polypeptide(L)'
;MKKKVVIVIVFSVLLVPLLILNTVHQASASVKVETNMTEIMKNIDIAAKNNPEAAMSSNPYDYTANNPYFDNIVDLGSVALPAIRQKIKNSSNNGLEEYILAIAAEKIAKVDLKDDQSLWTTAKEWVTQWDNHLKTVEHNVDKITSSADTDEEKTKQLVKLGTPAIPFIMDKIENGQIEAAPALEILLTGNASVNDELGKITNWQIWAKENKDNFDDLRSLVEEANTNE
;
A
#
# COMPACT_ATOMS: atom_id res chain seq x y z
N MET A 1 42.19 -14.35 -7.99
CA MET A 1 41.77 -13.21 -7.13
C MET A 1 41.16 -12.04 -7.91
N LYS A 2 41.68 -11.64 -9.08
CA LYS A 2 41.15 -10.49 -9.85
C LYS A 2 39.67 -10.58 -10.29
N LYS A 3 39.16 -11.77 -10.66
CA LYS A 3 37.74 -11.96 -11.03
C LYS A 3 36.75 -11.80 -9.88
N LYS A 4 37.14 -12.17 -8.64
CA LYS A 4 36.28 -12.02 -7.45
C LYS A 4 36.18 -10.56 -7.00
N VAL A 5 37.25 -9.77 -7.19
CA VAL A 5 37.27 -8.33 -6.85
C VAL A 5 36.40 -7.51 -7.82
N VAL A 6 36.38 -7.85 -9.12
CA VAL A 6 35.53 -7.17 -10.10
C VAL A 6 34.03 -7.42 -9.84
N ILE A 7 33.64 -8.64 -9.43
CA ILE A 7 32.23 -8.97 -9.12
C ILE A 7 31.75 -8.21 -7.87
N VAL A 8 32.59 -8.04 -6.85
CA VAL A 8 32.23 -7.29 -5.63
C VAL A 8 32.04 -5.80 -5.90
N ILE A 9 32.86 -5.21 -6.78
CA ILE A 9 32.74 -3.78 -7.14
C ILE A 9 31.49 -3.54 -7.99
N VAL A 10 31.14 -4.43 -8.93
CA VAL A 10 29.94 -4.27 -9.76
C VAL A 10 28.66 -4.39 -8.93
N PHE A 11 28.59 -5.31 -7.97
CA PHE A 11 27.43 -5.41 -7.05
C PHE A 11 27.27 -4.21 -6.14
N SER A 12 28.37 -3.68 -5.59
CA SER A 12 28.32 -2.50 -4.71
C SER A 12 28.01 -1.20 -5.47
N VAL A 13 28.39 -1.08 -6.75
CA VAL A 13 28.04 0.07 -7.60
C VAL A 13 26.59 0.03 -8.09
N LEU A 14 25.93 -1.15 -8.15
CA LEU A 14 24.50 -1.28 -8.49
C LEU A 14 23.57 -1.15 -7.28
N LEU A 15 23.99 -1.58 -6.09
CA LEU A 15 23.19 -1.47 -4.85
C LEU A 15 23.04 -0.03 -4.36
N VAL A 16 24.09 0.79 -4.47
CA VAL A 16 24.08 2.19 -4.02
C VAL A 16 23.06 3.07 -4.78
N PRO A 17 22.96 3.04 -6.12
CA PRO A 17 21.94 3.81 -6.83
C PRO A 17 20.51 3.34 -6.54
N LEU A 18 20.27 2.04 -6.33
CA LEU A 18 18.95 1.53 -5.97
C LEU A 18 18.51 2.03 -4.58
N LEU A 19 19.42 2.04 -3.60
CA LEU A 19 19.18 2.61 -2.27
C LEU A 19 18.96 4.13 -2.31
N ILE A 20 19.71 4.86 -3.14
CA ILE A 20 19.54 6.32 -3.27
C ILE A 20 18.21 6.66 -3.97
N LEU A 21 17.80 5.90 -5.00
CA LEU A 21 16.54 6.13 -5.69
C LEU A 21 15.32 5.89 -4.78
N ASN A 22 15.35 4.84 -3.95
CA ASN A 22 14.28 4.54 -3.00
C ASN A 22 14.16 5.62 -1.91
N THR A 23 15.28 6.12 -1.37
CA THR A 23 15.26 7.18 -0.35
C THR A 23 14.73 8.52 -0.91
N VAL A 24 15.07 8.87 -2.15
CA VAL A 24 14.55 10.09 -2.81
C VAL A 24 13.05 9.97 -3.12
N HIS A 25 12.58 8.82 -3.60
CA HIS A 25 11.15 8.59 -3.85
C HIS A 25 10.33 8.68 -2.56
N GLN A 26 10.80 8.05 -1.49
CA GLN A 26 10.14 8.08 -0.18
C GLN A 26 10.12 9.49 0.43
N ALA A 27 11.23 10.24 0.32
CA ALA A 27 11.29 11.63 0.75
C ALA A 27 10.30 12.52 -0.04
N SER A 28 10.20 12.32 -1.36
CA SER A 28 9.21 13.01 -2.21
C SER A 28 7.77 12.64 -1.82
N ALA A 29 7.47 11.36 -1.57
CA ALA A 29 6.15 10.92 -1.13
C ALA A 29 5.77 11.55 0.22
N SER A 30 6.69 11.54 1.19
CA SER A 30 6.46 12.17 2.50
C SER A 30 6.14 13.65 2.40
N VAL A 31 6.89 14.42 1.59
CA VAL A 31 6.61 15.85 1.37
C VAL A 31 5.24 16.07 0.73
N LYS A 32 4.86 15.25 -0.25
CA LYS A 32 3.55 15.35 -0.90
C LYS A 32 2.40 14.99 0.05
N VAL A 33 2.57 13.98 0.89
CA VAL A 33 1.60 13.63 1.95
C VAL A 33 1.43 14.81 2.91
N GLU A 34 2.53 15.39 3.40
CA GLU A 34 2.49 16.54 4.32
C GLU A 34 1.80 17.76 3.71
N THR A 35 2.17 18.09 2.47
CA THR A 35 1.63 19.26 1.76
C THR A 35 0.12 19.14 1.56
N ASN A 36 -0.35 17.97 1.10
CA ASN A 36 -1.78 17.74 0.90
C ASN A 36 -2.53 17.69 2.24
N MET A 37 -1.96 17.08 3.29
CA MET A 37 -2.62 17.11 4.60
C MET A 37 -2.72 18.51 5.19
N THR A 38 -1.70 19.33 5.01
CA THR A 38 -1.74 20.74 5.45
C THR A 38 -2.91 21.48 4.79
N GLU A 39 -3.12 21.28 3.48
CA GLU A 39 -4.24 21.92 2.77
C GLU A 39 -5.60 21.32 3.17
N ILE A 40 -5.69 20.02 3.47
CA ILE A 40 -6.91 19.42 4.04
C ILE A 40 -7.26 20.09 5.37
N MET A 41 -6.32 20.15 6.32
CA MET A 41 -6.56 20.73 7.64
C MET A 41 -6.91 22.22 7.57
N LYS A 42 -6.24 22.98 6.69
CA LYS A 42 -6.56 24.38 6.42
C LYS A 42 -7.96 24.57 5.85
N ASN A 43 -8.41 23.70 4.94
CA ASN A 43 -9.76 23.75 4.39
C ASN A 43 -10.82 23.46 5.46
N ILE A 44 -10.55 22.51 6.35
CA ILE A 44 -11.41 22.20 7.50
C ILE A 44 -11.51 23.43 8.42
N ASP A 45 -10.39 24.06 8.74
CA ASP A 45 -10.35 25.27 9.58
C ASP A 45 -11.12 26.45 8.96
N ILE A 46 -11.02 26.64 7.63
CA ILE A 46 -11.75 27.69 6.91
C ILE A 46 -13.25 27.38 6.93
N ALA A 47 -13.66 26.14 6.69
CA ALA A 47 -15.05 25.72 6.78
C ALA A 47 -15.62 25.95 8.19
N ALA A 48 -14.84 25.63 9.23
CA ALA A 48 -15.19 25.88 10.64
C ALA A 48 -15.42 27.33 11.00
N LYS A 49 -14.62 28.23 10.42
CA LYS A 49 -14.80 29.67 10.63
C LYS A 49 -16.03 30.22 9.91
N ASN A 50 -16.35 29.70 8.73
CA ASN A 50 -17.42 30.23 7.88
C ASN A 50 -18.81 29.67 8.21
N ASN A 51 -18.89 28.43 8.69
CA ASN A 51 -20.14 27.80 9.12
C ASN A 51 -19.88 26.79 10.27
N PRO A 52 -19.93 27.24 11.53
CA PRO A 52 -19.63 26.39 12.69
C PRO A 52 -20.53 25.14 12.81
N GLU A 53 -21.77 25.20 12.30
CA GLU A 53 -22.71 24.06 12.32
C GLU A 53 -22.42 23.03 11.21
N ALA A 54 -21.81 23.45 10.09
CA ALA A 54 -21.41 22.53 9.00
C ALA A 54 -20.02 21.93 9.19
N ALA A 55 -19.21 22.47 10.10
CA ALA A 55 -17.80 22.12 10.25
C ALA A 55 -17.50 21.15 11.40
N MET A 56 -18.53 20.61 12.02
CA MET A 56 -18.41 19.62 13.08
C MET A 56 -19.02 18.29 12.64
N SER A 57 -18.64 17.80 11.47
CA SER A 57 -18.84 16.37 11.26
C SER A 57 -17.95 15.62 12.24
N SER A 58 -18.57 14.81 13.09
CA SER A 58 -17.87 13.86 13.96
C SER A 58 -17.35 12.65 13.18
N ASN A 59 -17.65 12.57 11.88
CA ASN A 59 -17.25 11.48 11.00
C ASN A 59 -16.04 11.88 10.13
N PRO A 60 -14.84 11.31 10.37
CA PRO A 60 -13.64 11.62 9.59
C PRO A 60 -13.78 11.41 8.08
N TYR A 61 -14.67 10.50 7.64
CA TYR A 61 -14.92 10.22 6.22
C TYR A 61 -15.57 11.39 5.48
N ASP A 62 -16.26 12.29 6.18
CA ASP A 62 -16.91 13.45 5.53
C ASP A 62 -15.86 14.44 5.00
N TYR A 63 -14.64 14.42 5.55
CA TYR A 63 -13.53 15.27 5.13
C TYR A 63 -12.71 14.69 3.98
N THR A 64 -12.95 13.41 3.62
CA THR A 64 -12.25 12.74 2.51
C THR A 64 -13.07 12.74 1.22
N ALA A 65 -14.40 12.87 1.32
CA ALA A 65 -15.29 12.90 0.17
C ALA A 65 -15.12 14.19 -0.66
N ASN A 66 -14.97 14.04 -1.99
CA ASN A 66 -14.79 15.15 -2.94
C ASN A 66 -13.65 16.12 -2.58
N ASN A 67 -12.59 15.60 -1.95
CA ASN A 67 -11.45 16.39 -1.50
C ASN A 67 -10.24 16.15 -2.42
N PRO A 68 -9.88 17.09 -3.31
CA PRO A 68 -8.80 16.87 -4.28
C PRO A 68 -7.43 16.67 -3.60
N TYR A 69 -7.21 17.22 -2.42
CA TYR A 69 -5.96 17.00 -1.67
C TYR A 69 -5.91 15.60 -1.07
N PHE A 70 -7.06 15.04 -0.67
CA PHE A 70 -7.14 13.65 -0.24
C PHE A 70 -6.91 12.70 -1.41
N ASP A 71 -7.56 12.97 -2.55
CA ASP A 71 -7.36 12.17 -3.76
C ASP A 71 -5.90 12.23 -4.24
N ASN A 72 -5.24 13.40 -4.17
CA ASN A 72 -3.81 13.52 -4.46
C ASN A 72 -2.93 12.64 -3.55
N ILE A 73 -3.30 12.41 -2.29
CA ILE A 73 -2.57 11.49 -1.40
C ILE A 73 -2.77 10.05 -1.87
N VAL A 74 -4.00 9.68 -2.21
CA VAL A 74 -4.36 8.33 -2.69
C VAL A 74 -3.66 8.03 -4.02
N ASP A 75 -3.60 9.01 -4.91
CA ASP A 75 -2.96 8.90 -6.23
C ASP A 75 -1.44 8.74 -6.17
N LEU A 76 -0.81 9.00 -5.01
CA LEU A 76 0.59 8.62 -4.81
C LEU A 76 0.79 7.10 -4.85
N GLY A 77 -0.25 6.31 -4.55
CA GLY A 77 -0.17 4.87 -4.54
C GLY A 77 0.73 4.31 -3.42
N SER A 78 1.22 3.09 -3.63
CA SER A 78 1.93 2.28 -2.63
C SER A 78 3.16 2.96 -2.03
N VAL A 79 3.85 3.82 -2.79
CA VAL A 79 5.02 4.57 -2.31
C VAL A 79 4.72 5.53 -1.15
N ALA A 80 3.46 5.91 -0.94
CA ALA A 80 3.07 6.76 0.20
C ALA A 80 2.81 5.98 1.50
N LEU A 81 2.56 4.66 1.44
CA LEU A 81 2.20 3.84 2.60
C LEU A 81 3.24 3.92 3.74
N PRO A 82 4.57 3.82 3.50
CA PRO A 82 5.56 3.96 4.56
C PRO A 82 5.51 5.33 5.25
N ALA A 83 5.37 6.40 4.46
CA ALA A 83 5.35 7.77 4.97
C ALA A 83 4.09 8.04 5.81
N ILE A 84 2.93 7.57 5.33
CA ILE A 84 1.66 7.66 6.06
C ILE A 84 1.78 6.94 7.41
N ARG A 85 2.22 5.67 7.39
CA ARG A 85 2.40 4.87 8.61
C ARG A 85 3.35 5.56 9.60
N GLN A 86 4.50 6.05 9.14
CA GLN A 86 5.48 6.71 10.01
C GLN A 86 4.92 8.01 10.61
N LYS A 87 4.19 8.82 9.83
CA LYS A 87 3.57 10.05 10.32
C LYS A 87 2.54 9.75 11.42
N ILE A 88 1.67 8.76 11.21
CA ILE A 88 0.72 8.33 12.24
C ILE A 88 1.47 7.79 13.46
N LYS A 89 2.45 6.90 13.28
CA LYS A 89 3.21 6.29 14.37
C LYS A 89 3.95 7.32 15.23
N ASN A 90 4.57 8.32 14.60
CA ASN A 90 5.40 9.32 15.26
C ASN A 90 4.60 10.52 15.82
N SER A 91 3.35 10.72 15.37
CA SER A 91 2.52 11.79 15.91
C SER A 91 2.29 11.62 17.42
N SER A 92 2.31 12.70 18.19
CA SER A 92 1.85 12.69 19.57
C SER A 92 0.32 12.67 19.69
N ASN A 93 -0.38 12.89 18.57
CA ASN A 93 -1.84 13.03 18.51
C ASN A 93 -2.49 11.79 17.91
N ASN A 94 -3.79 11.64 18.18
CA ASN A 94 -4.68 10.61 17.63
C ASN A 94 -5.94 11.25 17.06
N GLY A 95 -5.80 12.43 16.46
CA GLY A 95 -6.89 13.29 16.03
C GLY A 95 -7.34 13.01 14.60
N LEU A 96 -8.08 13.99 14.06
CA LEU A 96 -8.65 13.92 12.71
C LEU A 96 -7.59 13.74 11.62
N GLU A 97 -6.43 14.41 11.75
CA GLU A 97 -5.33 14.31 10.78
C GLU A 97 -4.83 12.87 10.65
N GLU A 98 -4.49 12.22 11.77
CA GLU A 98 -4.01 10.84 11.74
C GLU A 98 -5.07 9.86 11.24
N TYR A 99 -6.34 10.15 11.52
CA TYR A 99 -7.46 9.32 11.07
C TYR A 99 -7.66 9.41 9.55
N ILE A 100 -7.59 10.62 8.97
CA ILE A 100 -7.66 10.82 7.52
C ILE A 100 -6.51 10.10 6.82
N LEU A 101 -5.31 10.15 7.40
CA LEU A 101 -4.15 9.42 6.91
C LEU A 101 -4.37 7.90 6.92
N ALA A 102 -4.96 7.35 7.99
CA ALA A 102 -5.30 5.93 8.05
C ALA A 102 -6.31 5.53 6.95
N ILE A 103 -7.34 6.35 6.70
CA ILE A 103 -8.31 6.14 5.61
C ILE A 103 -7.60 6.17 4.24
N ALA A 104 -6.68 7.12 4.03
CA ALA A 104 -5.92 7.20 2.79
C ALA A 104 -5.08 5.94 2.56
N ALA A 105 -4.41 5.43 3.61
CA ALA A 105 -3.63 4.20 3.52
C ALA A 105 -4.51 2.97 3.20
N GLU A 106 -5.68 2.82 3.82
CA GLU A 106 -6.63 1.75 3.50
C GLU A 106 -7.10 1.84 2.03
N LYS A 107 -7.38 3.04 1.53
CA LYS A 107 -7.78 3.26 0.13
C LYS A 107 -6.66 2.94 -0.87
N ILE A 108 -5.42 3.35 -0.57
CA ILE A 108 -4.23 3.01 -1.37
C ILE A 108 -4.00 1.50 -1.38
N ALA A 109 -4.03 0.89 -0.20
CA ALA A 109 -3.75 -0.53 -0.02
C ALA A 109 -4.91 -1.44 -0.42
N LYS A 110 -6.09 -0.88 -0.73
CA LYS A 110 -7.32 -1.61 -1.02
C LYS A 110 -7.66 -2.65 0.04
N VAL A 111 -7.47 -2.30 1.30
CA VAL A 111 -7.84 -3.13 2.45
C VAL A 111 -8.92 -2.44 3.25
N ASP A 112 -9.74 -3.24 3.91
CA ASP A 112 -10.63 -2.78 4.96
C ASP A 112 -10.18 -3.43 6.27
N LEU A 113 -9.37 -2.71 7.05
CA LEU A 113 -8.94 -3.19 8.37
C LEU A 113 -9.97 -2.89 9.46
N LYS A 114 -11.16 -2.40 9.07
CA LYS A 114 -12.35 -2.28 9.91
C LYS A 114 -13.38 -3.40 9.69
N ASP A 115 -13.12 -4.36 8.80
CA ASP A 115 -13.99 -5.53 8.59
C ASP A 115 -14.12 -6.35 9.90
N ASP A 116 -15.10 -7.27 9.96
CA ASP A 116 -15.66 -7.96 11.15
C ASP A 116 -14.66 -8.55 12.18
N GLN A 117 -13.37 -8.61 11.88
CA GLN A 117 -12.31 -9.16 12.73
C GLN A 117 -11.49 -8.11 13.49
N SER A 118 -11.58 -6.82 13.13
CA SER A 118 -10.78 -5.76 13.75
C SER A 118 -11.47 -4.40 13.59
N LEU A 119 -11.76 -3.72 14.70
CA LEU A 119 -12.35 -2.38 14.67
C LEU A 119 -11.36 -1.41 15.30
N TRP A 120 -10.40 -0.93 14.52
CA TRP A 120 -9.60 0.19 15.01
C TRP A 120 -10.49 1.43 15.12
N THR A 121 -10.44 2.06 16.28
CA THR A 121 -11.18 3.28 16.63
C THR A 121 -10.29 4.51 16.65
N THR A 122 -8.96 4.30 16.70
CA THR A 122 -7.96 5.35 16.61
C THR A 122 -6.91 5.04 15.55
N ALA A 123 -6.26 6.07 15.00
CA ALA A 123 -5.20 5.88 14.02
C ALA A 123 -3.98 5.10 14.57
N LYS A 124 -3.75 5.08 15.89
CA LYS A 124 -2.69 4.27 16.50
C LYS A 124 -3.04 2.79 16.52
N GLU A 125 -4.31 2.48 16.83
CA GLU A 125 -4.82 1.12 16.68
C GLU A 125 -4.71 0.69 15.23
N TRP A 126 -5.01 1.56 14.27
CA TRP A 126 -4.79 1.29 12.85
C TRP A 126 -3.33 0.91 12.57
N VAL A 127 -2.33 1.64 13.10
CA VAL A 127 -0.90 1.26 12.90
C VAL A 127 -0.63 -0.15 13.41
N THR A 128 -1.17 -0.54 14.58
CA THR A 128 -1.02 -1.90 15.09
C THR A 128 -1.67 -2.93 14.18
N GLN A 129 -2.88 -2.66 13.68
CA GLN A 129 -3.59 -3.57 12.78
C GLN A 129 -2.91 -3.67 11.42
N TRP A 130 -2.44 -2.55 10.88
CA TRP A 130 -1.67 -2.47 9.65
C TRP A 130 -0.37 -3.29 9.75
N ASP A 131 0.37 -3.14 10.86
CA ASP A 131 1.61 -3.90 11.08
C ASP A 131 1.34 -5.41 11.17
N ASN A 132 0.30 -5.80 11.90
CA ASN A 132 -0.10 -7.21 12.01
C ASN A 132 -0.57 -7.76 10.66
N HIS A 133 -1.33 -6.98 9.90
CA HIS A 133 -1.76 -7.33 8.56
C HIS A 133 -0.53 -7.61 7.67
N LEU A 134 0.39 -6.66 7.53
CA LEU A 134 1.60 -6.82 6.72
C LEU A 134 2.39 -8.08 7.10
N LYS A 135 2.57 -8.35 8.40
CA LYS A 135 3.29 -9.54 8.89
C LYS A 135 2.68 -10.88 8.46
N THR A 136 1.39 -10.89 8.12
CA THR A 136 0.66 -12.11 7.77
C THR A 136 0.39 -12.25 6.27
N VAL A 137 0.61 -11.20 5.47
CA VAL A 137 0.24 -11.17 4.04
C VAL A 137 0.87 -12.33 3.27
N GLU A 138 2.19 -12.49 3.33
CA GLU A 138 2.91 -13.55 2.60
C GLU A 138 2.40 -14.94 2.99
N HIS A 139 2.34 -15.22 4.30
CA HIS A 139 1.83 -16.49 4.82
C HIS A 139 0.38 -16.76 4.38
N ASN A 140 -0.48 -15.74 4.37
CA ASN A 140 -1.86 -15.89 3.96
C ASN A 140 -1.97 -16.16 2.45
N VAL A 141 -1.15 -15.52 1.60
CA VAL A 141 -1.09 -15.85 0.17
C VAL A 141 -0.72 -17.32 -0.05
N ASP A 142 0.30 -17.82 0.65
CA ASP A 142 0.71 -19.23 0.61
C ASP A 142 -0.43 -20.17 1.01
N LYS A 143 -1.08 -19.87 2.14
CA LYS A 143 -2.19 -20.65 2.68
C LYS A 143 -3.38 -20.68 1.72
N ILE A 144 -3.78 -19.53 1.18
CA ILE A 144 -4.95 -19.41 0.30
C ILE A 144 -4.71 -20.13 -1.02
N THR A 145 -3.57 -19.90 -1.66
CA THR A 145 -3.28 -20.53 -2.96
C THR A 145 -3.15 -22.06 -2.86
N SER A 146 -2.66 -22.56 -1.72
CA SER A 146 -2.56 -24.00 -1.43
C SER A 146 -3.84 -24.65 -0.89
N SER A 147 -4.91 -23.87 -0.67
CA SER A 147 -6.14 -24.40 -0.07
C SER A 147 -6.92 -25.28 -1.04
N ALA A 148 -7.87 -26.06 -0.50
CA ALA A 148 -8.82 -26.85 -1.26
C ALA A 148 -10.06 -26.04 -1.69
N ASP A 149 -10.06 -24.72 -1.46
CA ASP A 149 -11.18 -23.84 -1.82
C ASP A 149 -11.30 -23.70 -3.34
N THR A 150 -12.46 -23.24 -3.80
CA THR A 150 -12.68 -22.93 -5.21
C THR A 150 -11.87 -21.72 -5.65
N ASP A 151 -11.56 -21.62 -6.95
CA ASP A 151 -10.82 -20.47 -7.50
C ASP A 151 -11.52 -19.13 -7.22
N GLU A 152 -12.85 -19.11 -7.22
CA GLU A 152 -13.64 -17.93 -6.86
C GLU A 152 -13.41 -17.52 -5.40
N GLU A 153 -13.40 -18.49 -4.49
CA GLU A 153 -13.22 -18.22 -3.06
C GLU A 153 -11.78 -17.82 -2.75
N LYS A 154 -10.79 -18.47 -3.38
CA LYS A 154 -9.39 -18.03 -3.34
C LYS A 154 -9.24 -16.61 -3.84
N THR A 155 -9.91 -16.25 -4.94
CA THR A 155 -9.88 -14.89 -5.49
C THR A 155 -10.39 -13.88 -4.47
N LYS A 156 -11.54 -14.13 -3.84
CA LYS A 156 -12.09 -13.25 -2.80
C LYS A 156 -11.14 -13.09 -1.62
N GLN A 157 -10.58 -14.20 -1.13
CA GLN A 157 -9.64 -14.17 0.00
C GLN A 157 -8.34 -13.41 -0.34
N LEU A 158 -7.77 -13.61 -1.53
CA LEU A 158 -6.58 -12.89 -1.99
C LEU A 158 -6.83 -11.39 -2.16
N VAL A 159 -7.98 -11.01 -2.73
CA VAL A 159 -8.36 -9.60 -2.88
C VAL A 159 -8.51 -8.91 -1.52
N LYS A 160 -9.03 -9.61 -0.50
CA LYS A 160 -9.12 -9.08 0.87
C LYS A 160 -7.76 -8.74 1.50
N LEU A 161 -6.66 -9.34 1.02
CA LEU A 161 -5.32 -9.01 1.49
C LEU A 161 -4.79 -7.68 0.91
N GLY A 162 -5.49 -7.10 -0.08
CA GLY A 162 -5.14 -5.82 -0.67
C GLY A 162 -3.86 -5.82 -1.50
N THR A 163 -3.41 -4.63 -1.88
CA THR A 163 -2.23 -4.44 -2.73
C THR A 163 -0.93 -4.96 -2.10
N PRO A 164 -0.70 -4.99 -0.77
CA PRO A 164 0.49 -5.62 -0.21
C PRO A 164 0.69 -7.09 -0.62
N ALA A 165 -0.38 -7.79 -1.01
CA ALA A 165 -0.30 -9.18 -1.48
C ALA A 165 0.19 -9.33 -2.93
N ILE A 166 0.17 -8.27 -3.75
CA ILE A 166 0.53 -8.29 -5.18
C ILE A 166 1.86 -9.03 -5.45
N PRO A 167 3.01 -8.64 -4.86
CA PRO A 167 4.29 -9.29 -5.17
C PRO A 167 4.28 -10.80 -4.89
N PHE A 168 3.62 -11.23 -3.83
CA PHE A 168 3.54 -12.65 -3.44
C PHE A 168 2.56 -13.42 -4.33
N ILE A 169 1.46 -12.80 -4.76
CA ILE A 169 0.55 -13.38 -5.76
C ILE A 169 1.28 -13.56 -7.09
N MET A 170 2.09 -12.58 -7.51
CA MET A 170 2.91 -12.67 -8.72
C MET A 170 3.91 -13.82 -8.65
N ASP A 171 4.54 -14.06 -7.49
CA ASP A 171 5.41 -15.22 -7.29
C ASP A 171 4.66 -16.54 -7.49
N LYS A 172 3.41 -16.65 -7.02
CA LYS A 172 2.59 -17.85 -7.22
C LYS A 172 2.26 -18.09 -8.69
N ILE A 173 1.87 -17.03 -9.39
CA ILE A 173 1.54 -17.07 -10.82
C ILE A 173 2.78 -17.43 -11.64
N GLU A 174 3.95 -16.84 -11.35
CA GLU A 174 5.23 -17.18 -11.99
C GLU A 174 5.54 -18.69 -11.85
N ASN A 175 5.25 -19.26 -10.69
CA ASN A 175 5.46 -20.68 -10.37
C ASN A 175 4.34 -21.62 -10.86
N GLY A 176 3.39 -21.12 -11.64
CA GLY A 176 2.39 -21.93 -12.33
C GLY A 176 1.01 -21.98 -11.68
N GLN A 177 0.80 -21.27 -10.55
CA GLN A 177 -0.53 -21.13 -9.93
C GLN A 177 -1.33 -20.03 -10.62
N ILE A 178 -1.66 -20.25 -11.89
CA ILE A 178 -2.33 -19.28 -12.76
C ILE A 178 -3.74 -18.92 -12.29
N GLU A 179 -4.36 -19.76 -11.46
CA GLU A 179 -5.68 -19.54 -10.85
C GLU A 179 -5.73 -18.30 -9.94
N ALA A 180 -4.57 -17.78 -9.51
CA ALA A 180 -4.49 -16.54 -8.72
C ALA A 180 -4.56 -15.26 -9.59
N ALA A 181 -4.48 -15.37 -10.91
CA ALA A 181 -4.49 -14.23 -11.83
C ALA A 181 -5.72 -13.29 -11.70
N PRO A 182 -6.96 -13.79 -11.51
CA PRO A 182 -8.12 -12.90 -11.33
C PRO A 182 -7.97 -11.99 -10.10
N ALA A 183 -7.39 -12.46 -9.01
CA ALA A 183 -7.14 -11.63 -7.83
C ALA A 183 -6.12 -10.53 -8.13
N LEU A 184 -5.05 -10.87 -8.85
CA LEU A 184 -4.05 -9.90 -9.28
C LEU A 184 -4.66 -8.81 -10.18
N GLU A 185 -5.49 -9.18 -11.16
CA GLU A 185 -6.17 -8.24 -12.05
C GLU A 185 -7.04 -7.23 -11.28
N ILE A 186 -7.83 -7.72 -10.31
CA ILE A 186 -8.67 -6.86 -9.45
C ILE A 186 -7.80 -5.90 -8.63
N LEU A 187 -6.72 -6.41 -8.02
CA LEU A 187 -5.81 -5.60 -7.21
C LEU A 187 -5.05 -4.55 -8.03
N LEU A 188 -4.78 -4.82 -9.31
CA LEU A 188 -4.11 -3.87 -10.21
C LEU A 188 -5.05 -2.85 -10.85
N THR A 189 -6.36 -3.05 -10.82
CA THR A 189 -7.34 -2.12 -11.43
C THR A 189 -7.17 -0.71 -10.85
N GLY A 190 -6.99 0.30 -11.70
CA GLY A 190 -6.74 1.68 -11.26
C GLY A 190 -5.30 2.00 -10.85
N ASN A 191 -4.37 1.03 -10.95
CA ASN A 191 -2.94 1.31 -10.84
C ASN A 191 -2.45 2.01 -12.12
N ALA A 192 -2.03 3.27 -12.01
CA ALA A 192 -1.66 4.11 -13.15
C ALA A 192 -0.54 3.52 -14.03
N SER A 193 0.34 2.68 -13.48
CA SER A 193 1.47 2.10 -14.21
C SER A 193 1.07 0.95 -15.14
N VAL A 194 -0.08 0.29 -14.91
CA VAL A 194 -0.45 -0.94 -15.62
C VAL A 194 -1.89 -0.95 -16.14
N ASN A 195 -2.72 0.03 -15.79
CA ASN A 195 -4.15 0.03 -16.08
C ASN A 195 -4.50 -0.16 -17.56
N ASP A 196 -3.71 0.44 -18.47
CA ASP A 196 -3.94 0.35 -19.92
C ASP A 196 -3.57 -1.02 -20.53
N GLU A 197 -2.88 -1.86 -19.77
CA GLU A 197 -2.41 -3.17 -20.20
C GLU A 197 -3.29 -4.32 -19.69
N LEU A 198 -3.99 -4.15 -18.56
CA LEU A 198 -4.70 -5.23 -17.86
C LEU A 198 -5.60 -6.06 -18.78
N GLY A 199 -6.47 -5.42 -19.55
CA GLY A 199 -7.39 -6.10 -20.49
C GLY A 199 -6.72 -6.75 -21.71
N LYS A 200 -5.40 -6.60 -21.87
CA LYS A 200 -4.60 -7.16 -22.97
C LYS A 200 -3.72 -8.32 -22.51
N ILE A 201 -3.67 -8.61 -21.21
CA ILE A 201 -2.82 -9.68 -20.66
C ILE A 201 -3.44 -11.04 -21.01
N THR A 202 -2.77 -11.77 -21.90
CA THR A 202 -3.19 -13.13 -22.31
C THR A 202 -2.38 -14.23 -21.63
N ASN A 203 -1.21 -13.90 -21.08
CA ASN A 203 -0.35 -14.85 -20.36
C ASN A 203 0.15 -14.23 -19.06
N TRP A 204 -0.60 -14.50 -17.99
CA TRP A 204 -0.31 -13.97 -16.65
C TRP A 204 1.00 -14.48 -16.07
N GLN A 205 1.45 -15.69 -16.43
CA GLN A 205 2.73 -16.23 -15.96
C GLN A 205 3.93 -15.46 -16.50
N ILE A 206 3.91 -15.16 -17.80
CA ILE A 206 4.96 -14.33 -18.43
C ILE A 206 4.87 -12.89 -17.89
N TRP A 207 3.67 -12.32 -17.86
CA TRP A 207 3.48 -10.95 -17.40
C TRP A 207 3.95 -10.75 -15.96
N ALA A 208 3.61 -11.66 -15.04
CA ALA A 208 4.03 -11.59 -13.65
C ALA A 208 5.56 -11.61 -13.52
N LYS A 209 6.23 -12.50 -14.26
CA LYS A 209 7.69 -12.59 -14.28
C LYS A 209 8.36 -11.31 -14.76
N GLU A 210 7.81 -10.65 -15.79
CA GLU A 210 8.38 -9.45 -16.41
C GLU A 210 8.09 -8.17 -15.61
N ASN A 211 7.06 -8.16 -14.77
CA ASN A 211 6.57 -6.95 -14.09
C ASN A 211 6.76 -6.96 -12.57
N LYS A 212 7.21 -8.06 -11.95
CA LYS A 212 7.29 -8.15 -10.48
C LYS A 212 8.16 -7.08 -9.83
N ASP A 213 9.25 -6.68 -10.49
CA ASP A 213 10.16 -5.64 -10.01
C ASP A 213 9.46 -4.26 -9.91
N ASN A 214 8.35 -4.04 -10.64
CA ASN A 214 7.55 -2.82 -10.53
C ASN A 214 6.80 -2.70 -9.19
N PHE A 215 6.76 -3.77 -8.38
CA PHE A 215 6.06 -3.85 -7.09
C PHE A 215 7.02 -4.16 -5.94
N ASP A 216 8.32 -3.91 -6.13
CA ASP A 216 9.35 -4.10 -5.09
C ASP A 216 9.14 -3.21 -3.87
N ASP A 217 8.47 -2.06 -4.03
CA ASP A 217 8.10 -1.19 -2.92
C ASP A 217 7.10 -1.86 -1.97
N LEU A 218 6.11 -2.58 -2.51
CA LEU A 218 5.15 -3.36 -1.74
C LEU A 218 5.80 -4.59 -1.10
N ARG A 219 6.74 -5.25 -1.80
CA ARG A 219 7.50 -6.37 -1.25
C ARG A 219 8.33 -5.90 -0.06
N SER A 220 9.11 -4.84 -0.24
CA SER A 220 9.94 -4.24 0.80
C SER A 220 9.09 -3.84 2.01
N LEU A 221 7.92 -3.26 1.79
CA LEU A 221 6.98 -2.89 2.85
C LEU A 221 6.54 -4.09 3.72
N VAL A 222 6.27 -5.24 3.12
CA VAL A 222 5.90 -6.47 3.85
C VAL A 222 7.12 -7.08 4.55
N GLU A 223 8.26 -7.17 3.87
CA GLU A 223 9.50 -7.73 4.43
C GLU A 223 10.04 -6.90 5.61
N GLU A 224 9.97 -5.57 5.52
CA GLU A 224 10.32 -4.68 6.64
C GLU A 224 9.43 -4.91 7.86
N ALA A 225 8.14 -5.20 7.67
CA ALA A 225 7.25 -5.51 8.78
C ALA A 225 7.63 -6.82 9.50
N ASN A 226 8.20 -7.78 8.77
CA ASN A 226 8.66 -9.06 9.33
C ASN A 226 10.00 -8.98 10.07
N THR A 227 10.81 -7.94 9.82
CA THR A 227 12.17 -7.82 10.41
C THR A 227 12.24 -6.95 11.66
N ASN A 228 11.26 -6.09 11.93
CA ASN A 228 11.25 -5.13 13.03
C ASN A 228 10.72 -5.73 14.36
N GLU A 229 11.30 -6.84 14.83
CA GLU A 229 11.11 -7.40 16.19
C GLU A 229 12.08 -6.82 17.23
#